data_AF-A0A126Z7J7-F1
#
_entry.id   AF-A0A126Z7J7-F1
#
_cell.length_a   1.000
_cell.length_b   1.000
_cell.length_c   1.000
_cell.angle_alpha   90.00
_cell.angle_beta   90.00
_cell.angle_gamma   90.00
#
_symmetry.space_group_name_H-M   'P 1'
#
loop_
_entity.id
_entity.type
_entity.pdbx_description
1 polymer ?
#
loop_
_entity_poly.entity_id
_entity_poly.type
_entity_poly.pdbx_seq_one_letter_code
_entity_poly.pdbx_strand_id
1 'polypeptide(L)'
;MRALRLVNDLEEAGLHEDAVTYAKHGVVMDQRGWDTALATFLVTDAFNRDDTERAVTIRRDWFTRFPTATSFASLRHTAEQTGVWQQEQNAAEARLAEHDAPGYTAYLLDENRVDQAWEFATAHTTSLLHLTLWLNLCDRHALNHPADTLPIYRHLVTDTLTITDKRNYKTAANILKALRTAATHAGPDAATEFETFLAETIDHNRRRPTCIDVFTRSGLIRRP
;
A
#
# COMPACT_ATOMS: atom_id res chain seq x y z
N MET A 1 19.33 0.39 -25.94
CA MET A 1 19.29 1.84 -25.64
C MET A 1 17.90 2.11 -25.07
N ARG A 2 17.75 2.56 -23.82
CA ARG A 2 16.41 2.76 -23.22
C ARG A 2 15.71 3.89 -23.97
N ALA A 3 14.50 3.67 -24.47
CA ALA A 3 13.76 4.65 -25.29
C ALA A 3 13.67 6.04 -24.62
N LEU A 4 13.56 6.09 -23.29
CA LEU A 4 13.61 7.33 -22.50
C LEU A 4 14.88 8.17 -22.74
N ARG A 5 16.05 7.54 -22.88
CA ARG A 5 17.29 8.27 -23.13
C ARG A 5 17.26 8.97 -24.49
N LEU A 6 16.79 8.27 -25.53
CA LEU A 6 16.66 8.86 -26.86
C LEU A 6 15.67 10.04 -26.86
N VAL A 7 14.54 9.90 -26.16
CA VAL A 7 13.56 10.99 -26.01
C VAL A 7 14.20 12.21 -25.34
N ASN A 8 14.97 12.02 -24.26
CA ASN A 8 15.69 13.12 -23.61
C ASN A 8 16.74 13.76 -24.52
N ASP A 9 17.54 12.96 -25.23
CA ASP A 9 18.56 13.47 -26.16
C ASP A 9 17.91 14.31 -27.31
N LEU A 10 16.70 13.94 -27.76
CA LEU A 10 15.92 14.68 -28.76
C LEU A 10 15.34 15.98 -28.20
N GLU A 11 14.84 15.97 -26.96
CA GLU A 11 14.39 17.19 -26.26
C GLU A 11 15.53 18.21 -26.10
N GLU A 12 16.71 17.75 -25.68
CA GLU A 12 17.91 18.60 -25.55
C GLU A 12 18.35 19.20 -26.90
N ALA A 13 18.10 18.48 -28.00
CA ALA A 13 18.37 18.94 -29.36
C ALA A 13 17.27 19.86 -29.93
N GLY A 14 16.18 20.11 -29.20
CA GLY A 14 15.02 20.90 -29.66
C GLY A 14 14.15 20.17 -30.69
N LEU A 15 14.29 18.86 -30.83
CA LEU A 15 13.55 18.00 -31.77
C LEU A 15 12.31 17.39 -31.09
N HIS A 16 11.43 18.26 -30.57
CA HIS A 16 10.29 17.85 -29.73
C HIS A 16 9.33 16.88 -30.42
N GLU A 17 8.98 17.13 -31.68
CA GLU A 17 8.05 16.25 -32.43
C GLU A 17 8.63 14.83 -32.64
N ASP A 18 9.95 14.73 -32.84
CA ASP A 18 10.64 13.45 -32.92
C ASP A 18 10.62 12.77 -31.54
N ALA A 19 10.89 13.52 -30.47
CA ALA A 19 10.84 13.02 -29.09
C ALA A 19 9.45 12.43 -28.77
N VAL A 20 8.36 13.13 -29.13
CA VAL A 20 6.97 12.64 -29.00
C VAL A 20 6.74 11.37 -29.81
N THR A 21 7.24 11.30 -31.05
CA THR A 21 7.10 10.11 -31.90
C THR A 21 7.80 8.90 -31.29
N TYR A 22 9.05 9.05 -30.83
CA TYR A 22 9.79 7.97 -30.19
C TYR A 22 9.21 7.60 -28.82
N ALA A 23 8.68 8.55 -28.06
CA ALA A 23 7.99 8.26 -26.81
C ALA A 23 6.74 7.39 -27.04
N LYS A 24 5.93 7.68 -28.07
CA LYS A 24 4.77 6.85 -28.46
C LYS A 24 5.21 5.41 -28.77
N HIS A 25 6.28 5.24 -29.56
CA HIS A 25 6.83 3.92 -29.85
C HIS A 25 7.33 3.20 -28.60
N GLY A 26 8.03 3.91 -27.71
CA GLY A 26 8.53 3.34 -26.45
C GLY A 26 7.40 2.83 -25.56
N VAL A 27 6.33 3.62 -25.39
CA VAL A 27 5.14 3.20 -24.62
C VAL A 27 4.48 1.96 -25.22
N VAL A 28 4.36 1.86 -26.55
CA VAL A 28 3.79 0.67 -27.20
C VAL A 28 4.67 -0.56 -26.97
N MET A 29 5.99 -0.41 -27.10
CA MET A 29 6.95 -1.51 -26.97
C MET A 29 7.18 -1.97 -25.53
N ASP A 30 6.80 -1.17 -24.52
CA ASP A 30 6.94 -1.57 -23.13
C ASP A 30 6.02 -2.75 -22.79
N GLN A 31 6.62 -3.85 -22.33
CA GLN A 31 5.90 -5.06 -21.91
C GLN A 31 5.83 -5.19 -20.38
N ARG A 32 6.57 -4.37 -19.64
CA ARG A 32 6.77 -4.51 -18.19
C ARG A 32 6.27 -3.33 -17.37
N GLY A 33 5.85 -2.24 -18.03
CA GLY A 33 5.36 -1.02 -17.38
C GLY A 33 6.47 -0.19 -16.74
N TRP A 34 7.70 -0.39 -17.17
CA TRP A 34 8.87 0.31 -16.64
C TRP A 34 9.02 1.72 -17.21
N ASP A 35 8.44 1.99 -18.38
CA ASP A 35 8.58 3.25 -19.09
C ASP A 35 7.45 4.24 -18.73
N THR A 36 7.01 4.26 -17.47
CA THR A 36 6.01 5.22 -16.96
C THR A 36 6.44 6.68 -17.20
N ALA A 37 7.75 6.94 -17.24
CA ALA A 37 8.30 8.25 -17.60
C ALA A 37 7.95 8.69 -19.03
N LEU A 38 7.91 7.76 -19.99
CA LEU A 38 7.49 8.05 -21.36
C LEU A 38 5.99 8.36 -21.42
N ALA A 39 5.16 7.62 -20.69
CA ALA A 39 3.74 7.93 -20.57
C ALA A 39 3.51 9.32 -19.96
N THR A 40 4.28 9.68 -18.92
CA THR A 40 4.25 11.01 -18.31
C THR A 40 4.69 12.10 -19.28
N PHE A 41 5.76 11.87 -20.06
CA PHE A 41 6.19 12.80 -21.11
C PHE A 41 5.07 13.09 -22.12
N LEU A 42 4.40 12.05 -22.62
CA LEU A 42 3.27 12.18 -23.57
C LEU A 42 2.05 12.89 -22.95
N VAL A 43 1.79 12.69 -21.66
CA VAL A 43 0.73 13.41 -20.93
C VAL A 43 1.06 14.90 -20.83
N THR A 44 2.32 15.25 -20.53
CA THR A 44 2.78 16.65 -20.51
C THR A 44 2.67 17.30 -21.90
N ASP A 45 3.10 16.62 -22.96
CA ASP A 45 2.91 17.09 -24.35
C ASP A 45 1.44 17.32 -24.68
N ALA A 46 0.54 16.39 -24.30
CA ALA A 46 -0.89 16.55 -24.52
C ALA A 46 -1.46 17.78 -23.80
N PHE A 47 -1.06 18.02 -22.54
CA PHE A 47 -1.44 19.24 -21.81
C PHE A 47 -0.90 20.51 -22.46
N ASN A 48 0.34 20.52 -22.95
CA ASN A 48 0.91 21.67 -23.64
C ASN A 48 0.18 22.02 -24.95
N ARG A 49 -0.54 21.04 -25.53
CA ARG A 49 -1.38 21.21 -26.73
C ARG A 49 -2.86 21.46 -26.41
N ASP A 50 -3.21 21.65 -25.13
CA ASP A 50 -4.58 21.74 -24.61
C ASP A 50 -5.45 20.50 -24.93
N ASP A 51 -4.84 19.35 -25.24
CA ASP A 51 -5.51 18.09 -25.55
C ASP A 51 -5.69 17.24 -24.27
N THR A 52 -6.57 17.72 -23.41
CA THR A 52 -6.87 17.10 -22.10
C THR A 52 -7.46 15.69 -22.23
N GLU A 53 -8.26 15.43 -23.26
CA GLU A 53 -8.83 14.11 -23.53
C GLU A 53 -7.73 13.10 -23.86
N ARG A 54 -6.74 13.50 -24.67
CA ARG A 54 -5.60 12.66 -24.99
C ARG A 54 -4.75 12.35 -23.76
N ALA A 55 -4.54 13.33 -22.89
CA ALA A 55 -3.81 13.14 -21.62
C ALA A 55 -4.46 12.03 -20.76
N VAL A 56 -5.78 12.08 -20.57
CA VAL A 56 -6.53 11.06 -19.82
C VAL A 56 -6.47 9.70 -20.54
N THR A 57 -6.63 9.69 -21.86
CA THR A 57 -6.57 8.45 -22.66
C THR A 57 -5.23 7.74 -22.53
N ILE A 58 -4.10 8.47 -22.57
CA ILE A 58 -2.77 7.89 -22.36
C ILE A 58 -2.66 7.21 -21.00
N ARG A 59 -3.17 7.85 -19.93
CA ARG A 59 -3.16 7.26 -18.59
C ARG A 59 -4.09 6.05 -18.49
N ARG A 60 -5.27 6.11 -19.10
CA ARG A 60 -6.25 5.02 -19.11
C ARG A 60 -5.68 3.80 -19.83
N ASP A 61 -5.08 3.98 -20.99
CA ASP A 61 -4.43 2.91 -21.76
C ASP A 61 -3.27 2.30 -20.98
N TRP A 62 -2.46 3.14 -20.33
CA TRP A 62 -1.35 2.69 -19.49
C TRP A 62 -1.82 1.85 -18.30
N PHE A 63 -2.80 2.35 -17.53
CA PHE A 63 -3.39 1.63 -16.41
C PHE A 63 -4.10 0.34 -16.86
N THR A 64 -4.72 0.36 -18.03
CA THR A 64 -5.33 -0.84 -18.63
C THR A 64 -4.27 -1.93 -18.84
N ARG A 65 -3.09 -1.58 -19.34
CA ARG A 65 -2.02 -2.56 -19.59
C ARG A 65 -1.29 -2.98 -18.32
N PHE A 66 -1.11 -2.06 -17.38
CA PHE A 66 -0.34 -2.27 -16.16
C PHE A 66 -1.13 -1.83 -14.93
N PRO A 67 -2.14 -2.60 -14.48
CA PRO A 67 -3.07 -2.16 -13.43
C PRO A 67 -2.46 -2.23 -12.02
N THR A 68 -1.57 -1.28 -11.73
CA THR A 68 -0.88 -1.13 -10.42
C THR A 68 -1.35 0.11 -9.68
N ALA A 69 -1.17 0.16 -8.36
CA ALA A 69 -1.45 1.35 -7.55
C ALA A 69 -0.82 2.63 -8.12
N THR A 70 0.42 2.56 -8.62
CA THR A 70 1.13 3.72 -9.20
C THR A 70 0.46 4.23 -10.47
N SER A 71 0.10 3.33 -11.39
CA SER A 71 -0.60 3.69 -12.64
C SER A 71 -2.03 4.16 -12.40
N PHE A 72 -2.73 3.60 -11.40
CA PHE A 72 -4.04 4.06 -10.97
C PHE A 72 -3.97 5.49 -10.43
N ALA A 73 -3.01 5.77 -9.53
CA ALA A 73 -2.81 7.11 -8.99
C ALA A 73 -2.47 8.12 -10.09
N SER A 74 -1.70 7.70 -11.10
CA SER A 74 -1.39 8.53 -12.27
C SER A 74 -2.61 8.83 -13.13
N LEU A 75 -3.50 7.85 -13.34
CA LEU A 75 -4.79 8.05 -14.03
C LEU A 75 -5.70 8.98 -13.24
N ARG A 76 -5.88 8.71 -11.95
CA ARG A 76 -6.69 9.52 -11.04
C ARG A 76 -6.24 10.98 -11.07
N HIS A 77 -4.94 11.23 -10.88
CA HIS A 77 -4.39 12.58 -10.88
C HIS A 77 -4.71 13.34 -12.18
N THR A 78 -4.46 12.74 -13.35
CA THR A 78 -4.75 13.36 -14.63
C THR A 78 -6.27 13.56 -14.86
N ALA A 79 -7.09 12.60 -14.43
CA ALA A 79 -8.55 12.71 -14.54
C ALA A 79 -9.14 13.78 -13.59
N GLU A 80 -8.57 13.96 -12.40
CA GLU A 80 -8.94 15.03 -11.45
C GLU A 80 -8.54 16.40 -12.00
N GLN A 81 -7.33 16.54 -12.56
CA GLN A 81 -6.86 17.77 -13.19
C GLN A 81 -7.76 18.22 -14.36
N THR A 82 -8.40 17.26 -15.04
CA THR A 82 -9.27 17.51 -16.20
C THR A 82 -10.77 17.47 -15.85
N GLY A 83 -11.13 17.22 -14.58
CA GLY A 83 -12.51 17.23 -14.11
C GLY A 83 -13.35 16.02 -14.54
N VAL A 84 -12.73 14.92 -14.99
CA VAL A 84 -13.43 13.72 -15.46
C VAL A 84 -13.29 12.51 -14.54
N TRP A 85 -12.67 12.66 -13.36
CA TRP A 85 -12.43 11.54 -12.43
C TRP A 85 -13.70 10.75 -12.09
N GLN A 86 -14.83 11.41 -11.87
CA GLN A 86 -16.10 10.75 -11.55
C GLN A 86 -16.58 9.79 -12.65
N GLN A 87 -16.17 10.00 -13.90
CA GLN A 87 -16.49 9.10 -15.02
C GLN A 87 -15.55 7.89 -15.05
N GLU A 88 -14.29 8.05 -14.64
CA GLU A 88 -13.27 7.00 -14.61
C GLU A 88 -13.33 6.11 -13.36
N GLN A 89 -13.76 6.68 -12.23
CA GLN A 89 -13.56 6.13 -10.89
C GLN A 89 -14.02 4.67 -10.77
N ASN A 90 -15.26 4.37 -11.12
CA ASN A 90 -15.83 3.03 -10.91
C ASN A 90 -15.07 1.95 -11.70
N ALA A 91 -14.76 2.23 -12.97
CA ALA A 91 -14.01 1.29 -13.81
C ALA A 91 -12.55 1.15 -13.34
N ALA A 92 -11.94 2.26 -12.92
CA ALA A 92 -10.58 2.27 -12.43
C ALA A 92 -10.44 1.48 -11.11
N GLU A 93 -11.36 1.70 -10.17
CA GLU A 93 -11.39 1.00 -8.89
C GLU A 93 -11.61 -0.50 -9.06
N ALA A 94 -12.60 -0.91 -9.87
CA ALA A 94 -12.88 -2.31 -10.12
C ALA A 94 -11.67 -3.05 -10.70
N ARG A 95 -10.97 -2.40 -11.65
CA ARG A 95 -9.75 -2.96 -12.24
C ARG A 95 -8.60 -3.04 -11.23
N LEU A 96 -8.43 -2.03 -10.38
CA LEU A 96 -7.38 -2.06 -9.36
C LEU A 96 -7.65 -3.18 -8.34
N ALA A 97 -8.91 -3.33 -7.91
CA ALA A 97 -9.35 -4.38 -6.99
C ALA A 97 -9.04 -5.79 -7.54
N GLU A 98 -9.26 -6.01 -8.84
CA GLU A 98 -9.02 -7.30 -9.50
C GLU A 98 -7.53 -7.65 -9.60
N HIS A 99 -6.66 -6.67 -9.85
CA HIS A 99 -5.26 -6.94 -10.23
C HIS A 99 -4.21 -6.58 -9.17
N ASP A 100 -4.52 -5.67 -8.25
CA ASP A 100 -3.61 -5.18 -7.21
C ASP A 100 -4.39 -4.94 -5.91
N ALA A 101 -4.80 -6.03 -5.26
CA ALA A 101 -5.56 -5.99 -4.01
C ALA A 101 -4.87 -5.16 -2.89
N PRO A 102 -3.54 -5.25 -2.66
CA PRO A 102 -2.86 -4.36 -1.72
C PRO A 102 -2.96 -2.88 -2.13
N GLY A 103 -2.79 -2.59 -3.42
CA GLY A 103 -2.96 -1.25 -3.98
C GLY A 103 -4.37 -0.69 -3.78
N TYR A 104 -5.40 -1.49 -4.04
CA TYR A 104 -6.79 -1.09 -3.84
C TYR A 104 -7.11 -0.84 -2.37
N THR A 105 -6.63 -1.70 -1.47
CA THR A 105 -6.79 -1.52 -0.02
C THR A 105 -6.15 -0.21 0.44
N ALA A 106 -4.93 0.10 -0.03
CA ALA A 106 -4.25 1.35 0.29
C ALA A 106 -5.03 2.57 -0.22
N TYR A 107 -5.54 2.51 -1.45
CA TYR A 107 -6.40 3.54 -2.02
C TYR A 107 -7.66 3.80 -1.18
N LEU A 108 -8.37 2.73 -0.75
CA LEU A 108 -9.56 2.88 0.09
C LEU A 108 -9.23 3.55 1.43
N LEU A 109 -8.06 3.25 2.02
CA LEU A 109 -7.60 3.93 3.23
C LEU A 109 -7.30 5.40 2.98
N ASP A 110 -6.68 5.76 1.86
CA ASP A 110 -6.40 7.15 1.50
C ASP A 110 -7.70 7.94 1.28
N GLU A 111 -8.74 7.30 0.75
CA GLU A 111 -10.11 7.84 0.64
C GLU A 111 -10.90 7.82 1.96
N ASN A 112 -10.27 7.42 3.07
CA ASN A 112 -10.91 7.26 4.39
C ASN A 112 -12.12 6.30 4.38
N ARG A 113 -12.18 5.37 3.42
CA ARG A 113 -13.19 4.29 3.30
C ARG A 113 -12.74 3.06 4.10
N VAL A 114 -12.50 3.25 5.40
CA VAL A 114 -11.83 2.27 6.27
C VAL A 114 -12.56 0.92 6.33
N ASP A 115 -13.89 0.93 6.48
CA ASP A 115 -14.65 -0.33 6.59
C ASP A 115 -14.65 -1.11 5.28
N GLN A 116 -14.75 -0.42 4.14
CA GLN A 116 -14.62 -1.06 2.83
C GLN A 116 -13.21 -1.61 2.61
N ALA A 117 -12.17 -0.89 3.06
CA ALA A 117 -10.79 -1.37 3.01
C ALA A 117 -10.64 -2.65 3.84
N TRP A 118 -11.27 -2.70 5.01
CA TRP A 118 -11.26 -3.86 5.90
C TRP A 118 -11.95 -5.07 5.29
N GLU A 119 -13.20 -4.93 4.84
CA GLU A 119 -13.97 -5.98 4.19
C GLU A 119 -13.24 -6.51 2.95
N PHE A 120 -12.73 -5.63 2.10
CA PHE A 120 -12.01 -6.01 0.91
C PHE A 120 -10.72 -6.77 1.24
N ALA A 121 -9.87 -6.22 2.11
CA ALA A 121 -8.59 -6.82 2.44
C ALA A 121 -8.76 -8.21 3.08
N THR A 122 -9.69 -8.35 4.02
CA THR A 122 -9.96 -9.62 4.71
C THR A 122 -10.52 -10.68 3.76
N ALA A 123 -11.39 -10.30 2.81
CA ALA A 123 -11.91 -11.22 1.80
C ALA A 123 -10.86 -11.70 0.78
N HIS A 124 -9.82 -10.90 0.55
CA HIS A 124 -8.76 -11.18 -0.44
C HIS A 124 -7.42 -11.58 0.20
N THR A 125 -7.43 -11.94 1.49
CA THR A 125 -6.20 -12.30 2.21
C THR A 125 -5.72 -13.70 1.81
N THR A 126 -4.74 -13.79 0.90
CA THR A 126 -3.98 -15.03 0.69
C THR A 126 -2.68 -15.05 1.52
N SER A 127 -2.17 -13.89 1.94
CA SER A 127 -1.02 -13.76 2.87
C SER A 127 -0.87 -12.31 3.38
N LEU A 128 -0.54 -12.13 4.67
CA LEU A 128 -0.31 -10.81 5.30
C LEU A 128 1.07 -10.20 4.95
N LEU A 129 1.55 -10.37 3.72
CA LEU A 129 2.91 -9.97 3.27
C LEU A 129 3.18 -8.46 3.35
N HIS A 130 2.15 -7.64 3.53
CA HIS A 130 2.24 -6.18 3.60
C HIS A 130 2.05 -5.67 5.03
N LEU A 131 3.00 -5.98 5.92
CA LEU A 131 2.95 -5.62 7.34
C LEU A 131 2.54 -4.17 7.59
N THR A 132 3.18 -3.21 6.91
CA THR A 132 2.88 -1.77 7.09
C THR A 132 1.44 -1.42 6.71
N LEU A 133 0.92 -2.01 5.62
CA LEU A 133 -0.45 -1.78 5.19
C LEU A 133 -1.44 -2.34 6.20
N TRP A 134 -1.21 -3.58 6.65
CA TRP A 134 -2.07 -4.23 7.65
C TRP A 134 -2.05 -3.53 9.00
N LEU A 135 -0.90 -3.01 9.44
CA LEU A 135 -0.84 -2.22 10.67
C LEU A 135 -1.63 -0.92 10.54
N ASN A 136 -1.48 -0.18 9.43
CA ASN A 136 -2.27 1.04 9.20
C ASN A 136 -3.78 0.72 9.13
N LEU A 137 -4.15 -0.36 8.43
CA LEU A 137 -5.54 -0.81 8.33
C LEU A 137 -6.11 -1.16 9.72
N CYS A 138 -5.40 -1.96 10.52
CA CYS A 138 -5.83 -2.29 11.88
C CYS A 138 -5.92 -1.05 12.77
N ASP A 139 -4.91 -0.17 12.75
CA ASP A 139 -4.90 1.04 13.58
C ASP A 139 -6.11 1.94 13.27
N ARG A 140 -6.47 2.09 12.00
CA ARG A 140 -7.65 2.88 11.60
C ARG A 140 -8.97 2.17 11.89
N HIS A 141 -9.06 0.87 11.61
CA HIS A 141 -10.30 0.12 11.84
C HIS A 141 -10.59 -0.06 13.34
N ALA A 142 -9.55 -0.19 14.17
CA ALA A 142 -9.68 -0.34 15.63
C ALA A 142 -10.34 0.86 16.33
N LEU A 143 -10.41 2.02 15.67
CA LEU A 143 -11.11 3.20 16.21
C LEU A 143 -12.61 2.95 16.39
N ASN A 144 -13.21 2.19 15.48
CA ASN A 144 -14.64 1.89 15.49
C ASN A 144 -14.91 0.41 15.81
N HIS A 145 -13.99 -0.48 15.42
CA HIS A 145 -14.13 -1.93 15.48
C HIS A 145 -12.88 -2.58 16.12
N PRO A 146 -12.53 -2.24 17.37
CA PRO A 146 -11.29 -2.72 18.01
C PRO A 146 -11.20 -4.24 18.10
N ALA A 147 -12.33 -4.93 18.35
CA ALA A 147 -12.37 -6.38 18.52
C ALA A 147 -11.97 -7.14 17.23
N ASP A 148 -12.37 -6.61 16.07
CA ASP A 148 -12.14 -7.27 14.77
C ASP A 148 -10.65 -7.30 14.40
N THR A 149 -9.87 -6.37 14.95
CA THR A 149 -8.43 -6.24 14.67
C THR A 149 -7.55 -7.20 15.47
N LEU A 150 -8.05 -7.74 16.60
CA LEU A 150 -7.24 -8.54 17.52
C LEU A 150 -6.64 -9.80 16.89
N PRO A 151 -7.40 -10.61 16.12
CA PRO A 151 -6.84 -11.78 15.44
C PRO A 151 -5.71 -11.42 14.46
N ILE A 152 -5.85 -10.31 13.74
CA ILE A 152 -4.86 -9.85 12.76
C ILE A 152 -3.58 -9.41 13.46
N TYR A 153 -3.68 -8.56 14.49
CA TYR A 153 -2.51 -8.16 15.27
C TYR A 153 -1.75 -9.36 15.87
N ARG A 154 -2.47 -10.38 16.40
CA ARG A 154 -1.84 -11.61 16.91
C ARG A 154 -1.06 -12.35 15.82
N HIS A 155 -1.63 -12.45 14.62
CA HIS A 155 -0.93 -13.05 13.48
C HIS A 155 0.31 -12.25 13.10
N LEU A 156 0.22 -10.92 13.00
CA LEU A 156 1.35 -10.06 12.64
C LEU A 156 2.50 -10.15 13.68
N VAL A 157 2.19 -10.23 14.98
CA VAL A 157 3.19 -10.47 16.03
C VAL A 157 3.89 -11.82 15.80
N THR A 158 3.11 -12.87 15.59
CA THR A 158 3.62 -14.23 15.42
C THR A 158 4.54 -14.33 14.21
N ASP A 159 4.09 -13.81 13.06
CA ASP A 159 4.87 -13.80 11.82
C ASP A 159 6.17 -12.99 11.98
N THR A 160 6.08 -11.79 12.57
CA THR A 160 7.24 -10.93 12.83
C THR A 160 8.29 -11.63 13.71
N LEU A 161 7.88 -12.45 14.69
CA LEU A 161 8.77 -13.16 15.61
C LEU A 161 9.37 -14.46 15.03
N THR A 162 8.94 -14.89 13.84
CA THR A 162 9.54 -16.03 13.12
C THR A 162 11.01 -15.74 12.80
N ILE A 163 11.31 -14.51 12.37
CA ILE A 163 12.67 -14.10 12.05
C ILE A 163 13.34 -13.50 13.30
N THR A 164 14.38 -14.20 13.79
CA THR A 164 15.14 -13.87 15.00
C THR A 164 16.11 -12.71 14.74
N ASP A 165 15.59 -11.48 14.67
CA ASP A 165 16.38 -10.26 14.50
C ASP A 165 15.93 -9.14 15.46
N LYS A 166 16.87 -8.28 15.88
CA LYS A 166 16.61 -7.19 16.84
C LYS A 166 15.59 -6.17 16.33
N ARG A 167 15.54 -5.90 15.02
CA ARG A 167 14.53 -5.01 14.44
C ARG A 167 13.15 -5.64 14.53
N ASN A 168 13.03 -6.93 14.22
CA ASN A 168 11.76 -7.64 14.34
C ASN A 168 11.25 -7.70 15.78
N TYR A 169 12.10 -7.83 16.79
CA TYR A 169 11.65 -7.72 18.19
C TYR A 169 11.07 -6.35 18.52
N LYS A 170 11.68 -5.27 18.01
CA LYS A 170 11.13 -3.91 18.19
C LYS A 170 9.80 -3.75 17.48
N THR A 171 9.70 -4.26 16.26
CA THR A 171 8.45 -4.27 15.49
C THR A 171 7.37 -5.04 16.24
N ALA A 172 7.63 -6.28 16.66
CA ALA A 172 6.68 -7.09 17.44
C ALA A 172 6.25 -6.39 18.74
N ALA A 173 7.17 -5.72 19.45
CA ALA A 173 6.83 -4.96 20.65
C ALA A 173 5.88 -3.79 20.37
N ASN A 174 6.04 -3.11 19.23
CA ASN A 174 5.11 -2.05 18.82
C ASN A 174 3.74 -2.62 18.46
N ILE A 175 3.70 -3.74 17.75
CA ILE A 175 2.44 -4.42 17.41
C ILE A 175 1.72 -4.89 18.67
N LEU A 176 2.43 -5.47 19.65
CA LEU A 176 1.87 -5.86 20.95
C LEU A 176 1.29 -4.68 21.73
N LYS A 177 1.89 -3.48 21.63
CA LYS A 177 1.31 -2.27 22.23
C LYS A 177 0.01 -1.85 21.56
N ALA A 178 -0.03 -1.85 20.22
CA ALA A 178 -1.24 -1.55 19.46
C ALA A 178 -2.35 -2.56 19.80
N LEU A 179 -2.01 -3.85 19.84
CA LEU A 179 -2.91 -4.93 20.25
C LEU A 179 -3.44 -4.71 21.68
N ARG A 180 -2.59 -4.34 22.64
CA ARG A 180 -3.03 -4.04 24.03
C ARG A 180 -4.05 -2.92 24.05
N THR A 181 -3.80 -1.85 23.30
CA THR A 181 -4.72 -0.70 23.19
C THR A 181 -6.05 -1.16 22.60
N ALA A 182 -6.03 -1.82 21.44
CA ALA A 182 -7.24 -2.33 20.80
C ALA A 182 -8.03 -3.28 21.72
N ALA A 183 -7.34 -4.21 22.40
CA ALA A 183 -7.97 -5.14 23.35
C ALA A 183 -8.63 -4.41 24.51
N THR A 184 -8.00 -3.37 25.05
CA THR A 184 -8.57 -2.53 26.11
C THR A 184 -9.84 -1.83 25.64
N HIS A 185 -9.84 -1.29 24.42
CA HIS A 185 -11.02 -0.65 23.82
C HIS A 185 -12.14 -1.64 23.47
N ALA A 186 -11.79 -2.89 23.15
CA ALA A 186 -12.76 -3.96 22.89
C ALA A 186 -13.46 -4.49 24.15
N GLY A 187 -12.85 -4.33 25.34
CA GLY A 187 -13.47 -4.61 26.63
C GLY A 187 -12.67 -5.58 27.53
N PRO A 188 -13.18 -5.88 28.74
CA PRO A 188 -12.45 -6.66 29.76
C PRO A 188 -12.05 -8.08 29.33
N ASP A 189 -12.90 -8.75 28.56
CA ASP A 189 -12.65 -10.11 28.09
C ASP A 189 -11.49 -10.11 27.08
N ALA A 190 -11.55 -9.21 26.09
CA ALA A 190 -10.48 -9.01 25.12
C ALA A 190 -9.16 -8.60 25.78
N ALA A 191 -9.20 -7.74 26.80
CA ALA A 191 -8.01 -7.38 27.58
C ALA A 191 -7.40 -8.59 28.30
N THR A 192 -8.23 -9.49 28.81
CA THR A 192 -7.78 -10.74 29.46
C THR A 192 -7.18 -11.72 28.46
N GLU A 193 -7.78 -11.85 27.27
CA GLU A 193 -7.22 -12.61 26.15
C GLU A 193 -5.85 -12.06 25.72
N PHE A 194 -5.71 -10.73 25.68
CA PHE A 194 -4.42 -10.10 25.38
C PHE A 194 -3.34 -10.49 26.40
N GLU A 195 -3.62 -10.41 27.70
CA GLU A 195 -2.65 -10.78 28.74
C GLU A 195 -2.24 -12.26 28.62
N THR A 196 -3.20 -13.14 28.30
CA THR A 196 -2.93 -14.56 28.03
C THR A 196 -2.01 -14.73 26.83
N PHE A 197 -2.34 -14.10 25.70
CA PHE A 197 -1.51 -14.13 24.48
C PHE A 197 -0.11 -13.54 24.70
N LEU A 198 0.00 -12.46 25.48
CA LEU A 198 1.28 -11.85 25.82
C LEU A 198 2.14 -12.81 26.66
N ALA A 199 1.56 -13.45 27.67
CA ALA A 199 2.25 -14.43 28.50
C ALA A 199 2.77 -15.62 27.67
N GLU A 200 1.94 -16.15 26.77
CA GLU A 200 2.34 -17.18 25.82
C GLU A 200 3.48 -16.70 24.92
N THR A 201 3.35 -15.50 24.33
CA THR A 201 4.38 -14.92 23.46
C THR A 201 5.73 -14.77 24.19
N ILE A 202 5.70 -14.37 25.46
CA ILE A 202 6.89 -14.27 26.31
C ILE A 202 7.51 -15.64 26.56
N ASP A 203 6.71 -16.65 26.94
CA ASP A 203 7.22 -18.00 27.21
C ASP A 203 7.87 -18.63 25.97
N HIS A 204 7.23 -18.51 24.80
CA HIS A 204 7.78 -18.98 23.52
C HIS A 204 9.12 -18.31 23.18
N ASN A 205 9.35 -17.08 23.63
CA ASN A 205 10.57 -16.31 23.36
C ASN A 205 11.53 -16.25 24.57
N ARG A 206 11.30 -17.00 25.65
CA ARG A 206 12.10 -16.93 26.90
C ARG A 206 13.59 -17.21 26.72
N ARG A 207 13.96 -18.01 25.70
CA ARG A 207 15.36 -18.33 25.35
C ARG A 207 16.03 -17.29 24.46
N ARG A 208 15.34 -16.18 24.15
CA ARG A 208 15.82 -15.08 23.32
C ARG A 208 15.97 -13.83 24.20
N PRO A 209 17.07 -13.68 24.96
CA PRO A 209 17.22 -12.62 25.97
C PRO A 209 17.07 -11.22 25.37
N THR A 210 17.55 -11.00 24.14
CA THR A 210 17.36 -9.73 23.43
C THR A 210 15.89 -9.40 23.16
N CYS A 211 15.04 -10.41 22.89
CA CYS A 211 13.61 -10.21 22.71
C CYS A 211 12.95 -9.80 24.04
N ILE A 212 13.24 -10.53 25.11
CA ILE A 212 12.73 -10.24 26.46
C ILE A 212 13.16 -8.85 26.95
N ASP A 213 14.41 -8.45 26.69
CA ASP A 213 14.91 -7.11 26.99
C ASP A 213 14.11 -6.02 26.26
N VAL A 214 13.79 -6.25 24.99
CA VAL A 214 12.99 -5.31 24.18
C VAL A 214 11.57 -5.22 24.72
N PHE A 215 10.94 -6.33 25.08
CA PHE A 215 9.58 -6.33 25.66
C PHE A 215 9.55 -5.65 27.03
N THR A 216 10.56 -5.89 27.86
CA THR A 216 10.72 -5.22 29.16
C THR A 216 10.88 -3.72 29.00
N ARG A 217 11.81 -3.26 28.14
CA ARG A 217 12.00 -1.81 27.87
C ARG A 217 10.77 -1.17 27.24
N SER A 218 9.94 -1.95 26.57
CA SER A 218 8.70 -1.49 25.95
C SER A 218 7.53 -1.42 26.94
N GLY A 219 7.72 -1.82 28.21
CA GLY A 219 6.65 -1.81 29.22
C GLY A 219 5.57 -2.87 28.97
N LEU A 220 5.92 -3.95 28.26
CA LEU A 220 5.05 -5.12 28.08
C LEU A 220 5.25 -6.12 29.22
N ILE A 221 6.47 -6.21 29.76
CA ILE A 221 6.79 -7.03 30.93
C ILE A 221 6.96 -6.08 32.11
N ARG A 222 6.21 -6.28 33.20
CA ARG A 222 6.47 -5.57 34.45
C ARG A 222 7.82 -6.02 34.98
N ARG A 223 8.72 -5.06 35.24
CA ARG A 223 9.93 -5.38 36.00
C ARG A 223 9.49 -5.81 37.41
N PRO A 224 10.04 -6.92 37.93
CA PRO A 224 9.88 -7.24 39.35
C PRO A 224 10.44 -6.12 40.23
#